data_AF-A0A352EZA5-F1
#
_entry.id   AF-A0A352EZA5-F1
#
_cell.length_a   1.000
_cell.length_b   1.000
_cell.length_c   1.000
_cell.angle_alpha   90.00
_cell.angle_beta   90.00
_cell.angle_gamma   90.00
#
_symmetry.space_group_name_H-M   'P 1'
#
loop_
_entity.id
_entity.type
_entity.pdbx_description
1 polymer ?
#
loop_
_entity_poly.entity_id
_entity_poly.type
_entity_poly.pdbx_seq_one_letter_code
_entity_poly.pdbx_strand_id
1 'polypeptide(L)'
;MAAPACAPTVPPNAAGPRGNTAPYPILLAEDTHRTEAATAAINHLMSTPVDSATALSLQPITATIESLPRTTAAGLFLPKVGANATMNEEETRESLRRFIRDWQGPIGADPAKLSLVERVDQPDGSKVARYEQRAFRYPIRGNYGKLEIRFTPERRILNITSSCIPDADKIQTALAALTIKLKAEDVGPQLVTREIPYSGTGATSLTFRPTANNKLEPHELVTYITTAGQTNALAFYVAWEVSISGAPFQLVYVDAVTGEVVGTR
;
A
#
# COMPACT_ATOMS: atom_id res chain seq x y z
N MET A 1 11.24 -65.12 -38.09
CA MET A 1 11.76 -63.74 -38.07
C MET A 1 10.60 -62.81 -37.80
N ALA A 2 10.60 -62.13 -36.64
CA ALA A 2 9.70 -61.01 -36.34
C ALA A 2 10.49 -60.01 -35.51
N ALA A 3 10.60 -58.77 -36.00
CA ALA A 3 11.33 -57.67 -35.35
C ALA A 3 10.45 -57.01 -34.27
N PRO A 4 11.01 -56.55 -33.14
CA PRO A 4 10.27 -55.79 -32.14
C PRO A 4 10.16 -54.33 -32.59
N ALA A 5 8.93 -53.83 -32.67
CA ALA A 5 8.66 -52.41 -32.94
C ALA A 5 8.78 -51.60 -31.64
N CYS A 6 9.68 -50.62 -31.65
CA CYS A 6 9.81 -49.59 -30.62
C CYS A 6 8.53 -48.77 -30.50
N ALA A 7 8.01 -48.61 -29.28
CA ALA A 7 6.96 -47.65 -28.98
C ALA A 7 7.53 -46.21 -29.12
N PRO A 8 6.81 -45.28 -29.78
CA PRO A 8 7.29 -43.91 -29.91
C PRO A 8 7.15 -43.19 -28.56
N THR A 9 8.24 -42.54 -28.15
CA THR A 9 8.26 -41.56 -27.05
C THR A 9 7.27 -40.43 -27.36
N VAL A 10 6.21 -40.33 -26.57
CA VAL A 10 5.27 -39.21 -26.59
C VAL A 10 6.01 -37.96 -26.12
N PRO A 11 6.01 -36.85 -26.89
CA PRO A 11 6.64 -35.61 -26.44
C PRO A 11 5.91 -35.07 -25.20
N PRO A 12 6.63 -34.47 -24.24
CA PRO A 12 6.01 -33.90 -23.05
C PRO A 12 4.99 -32.85 -23.47
N ASN A 13 3.74 -33.06 -23.07
CA ASN A 13 2.62 -32.17 -23.33
C ASN A 13 2.89 -30.80 -22.67
N ALA A 14 2.95 -29.72 -23.47
CA ALA A 14 3.10 -28.34 -23.01
C ALA A 14 1.90 -27.84 -22.17
N ALA A 15 0.85 -28.67 -22.01
CA ALA A 15 -0.31 -28.45 -21.16
C ALA A 15 -0.44 -29.49 -20.02
N GLY A 16 0.68 -29.99 -19.48
CA GLY A 16 0.67 -30.65 -18.17
C GLY A 16 0.11 -29.70 -17.09
N PRO A 17 -0.46 -30.22 -15.98
CA PRO A 17 -1.07 -29.39 -14.95
C PRO A 17 -0.05 -28.36 -14.45
N ARG A 18 -0.27 -27.09 -14.81
CA ARG A 18 0.54 -25.98 -14.34
C ARG A 18 0.42 -26.00 -12.82
N GLY A 19 1.53 -26.23 -12.12
CA GLY A 19 1.61 -26.03 -10.69
C GLY A 19 1.01 -24.66 -10.37
N ASN A 20 0.11 -24.62 -9.41
CA ASN A 20 -0.78 -23.51 -9.03
C ASN A 20 0.02 -22.24 -8.65
N THR A 21 0.66 -21.61 -9.64
CA THR A 21 1.49 -20.43 -9.47
C THR A 21 0.54 -19.26 -9.56
N ALA A 22 0.32 -18.56 -8.44
CA ALA A 22 -0.54 -17.39 -8.41
C ALA A 22 -0.08 -16.38 -9.50
N PRO A 23 -1.02 -15.73 -10.21
CA PRO A 23 -0.67 -14.68 -11.16
C PRO A 23 0.13 -13.60 -10.45
N TYR A 24 1.25 -13.19 -11.04
CA TYR A 24 2.17 -12.21 -10.49
C TYR A 24 2.44 -11.10 -11.53
N PRO A 25 2.45 -9.80 -11.16
CA PRO A 25 2.27 -9.24 -9.81
C PRO A 25 0.90 -9.54 -9.20
N ILE A 26 0.80 -9.46 -7.87
CA ILE A 26 -0.50 -9.55 -7.20
C ILE A 26 -1.24 -8.24 -7.46
N LEU A 27 -2.47 -8.32 -7.96
CA LEU A 27 -3.27 -7.16 -8.32
C LEU A 27 -4.43 -6.95 -7.34
N LEU A 28 -4.60 -5.71 -6.90
CA LEU A 28 -5.82 -5.23 -6.25
C LEU A 28 -6.54 -4.32 -7.25
N ALA A 29 -7.53 -4.85 -7.94
CA ALA A 29 -8.35 -4.06 -8.85
C ALA A 29 -9.36 -3.21 -8.07
N GLU A 30 -9.82 -2.13 -8.70
CA GLU A 30 -11.00 -1.39 -8.26
C GLU A 30 -12.21 -2.33 -8.18
N ASP A 31 -13.03 -2.13 -7.14
CA ASP A 31 -14.21 -2.94 -6.88
C ASP A 31 -15.36 -2.03 -6.48
N THR A 32 -16.43 -2.03 -7.29
CA THR A 32 -17.63 -1.22 -7.06
C THR A 32 -18.29 -1.59 -5.74
N HIS A 33 -18.31 -2.88 -5.36
CA HIS A 33 -18.90 -3.32 -4.09
C HIS A 33 -18.13 -2.76 -2.90
N ARG A 34 -16.81 -2.63 -3.01
CA ARG A 34 -16.00 -2.03 -1.95
C ARG A 34 -16.29 -0.54 -1.81
N THR A 35 -16.40 0.18 -2.92
CA THR A 35 -16.77 1.60 -2.92
C THR A 35 -18.17 1.82 -2.33
N GLU A 36 -19.14 0.98 -2.69
CA GLU A 36 -20.50 1.01 -2.13
C GLU A 36 -20.49 0.71 -0.63
N ALA A 37 -19.76 -0.31 -0.19
CA ALA A 37 -19.64 -0.68 1.22
C ALA A 37 -18.97 0.42 2.05
N ALA A 38 -17.91 1.05 1.55
CA ALA A 38 -17.25 2.17 2.21
C ALA A 38 -18.20 3.38 2.34
N THR A 39 -18.92 3.69 1.27
CA THR A 39 -19.92 4.77 1.26
C THR A 39 -21.03 4.50 2.27
N ALA A 40 -21.58 3.28 2.29
CA ALA A 40 -22.60 2.87 3.25
C ALA A 40 -22.09 2.93 4.70
N ALA A 41 -20.85 2.51 4.95
CA ALA A 41 -20.24 2.56 6.28
C ALA A 41 -20.08 4.01 6.77
N ILE A 42 -19.64 4.92 5.91
CA ILE A 42 -19.53 6.35 6.27
C ILE A 42 -20.92 6.93 6.51
N ASN A 43 -21.91 6.63 5.66
CA ASN A 43 -23.28 7.08 5.86
C ASN A 43 -23.90 6.58 7.16
N HIS A 44 -23.54 5.36 7.62
CA HIS A 44 -23.99 4.86 8.91
C HIS A 44 -23.30 5.58 10.09
N LEU A 45 -22.02 5.91 9.95
CA LEU A 45 -21.26 6.62 11.00
C LEU A 45 -21.63 8.10 11.11
N MET A 46 -22.10 8.69 10.01
CA MET A 46 -22.51 10.09 9.95
C MET A 46 -24.01 10.18 10.27
N SER A 47 -24.35 10.84 11.37
CA SER A 47 -25.74 11.01 11.84
C SER A 47 -26.67 11.80 10.90
N THR A 48 -26.11 12.35 9.81
CA THR A 48 -26.84 13.05 8.75
C THR A 48 -26.50 12.37 7.44
N PRO A 49 -27.51 11.98 6.60
CA PRO A 49 -27.24 11.51 5.26
C PRO A 49 -26.37 12.56 4.55
N VAL A 50 -25.25 12.14 3.99
CA VAL A 50 -24.47 13.04 3.15
C VAL A 50 -25.31 13.25 1.88
N ASP A 51 -25.89 14.45 1.74
CA ASP A 51 -26.58 14.82 0.51
C ASP A 51 -25.63 14.59 -0.68
N SER A 52 -26.16 14.05 -1.78
CA SER A 52 -25.41 13.71 -3.00
C SER A 52 -24.57 14.87 -3.57
N ALA A 53 -24.79 16.10 -3.10
CA ALA A 53 -24.04 17.31 -3.45
C ALA A 53 -22.70 17.47 -2.69
N THR A 54 -22.51 16.80 -1.55
CA THR A 54 -21.21 16.71 -0.85
C THR A 54 -20.62 15.33 -1.10
N ALA A 55 -20.12 15.10 -2.31
CA ALA A 55 -19.52 13.82 -2.67
C ALA A 55 -18.45 13.42 -1.65
N LEU A 56 -18.59 12.22 -1.08
CA LEU A 56 -17.54 11.59 -0.30
C LEU A 56 -16.27 11.47 -1.16
N SER A 57 -15.14 11.91 -0.63
CA SER A 57 -13.84 11.68 -1.28
C SER A 57 -13.28 10.35 -0.79
N LEU A 58 -13.27 9.35 -1.67
CA LEU A 58 -12.64 8.06 -1.43
C LEU A 58 -11.40 7.92 -2.32
N GLN A 59 -10.36 7.29 -1.79
CA GLN A 59 -9.19 6.92 -2.55
C GLN A 59 -9.58 5.98 -3.70
N PRO A 60 -9.06 6.20 -4.92
CA PRO A 60 -9.26 5.28 -6.02
C PRO A 60 -8.71 3.90 -5.64
N ILE A 61 -9.36 2.83 -6.14
CA ILE A 61 -9.00 1.41 -5.97
C ILE A 61 -9.18 0.87 -4.54
N THR A 62 -8.60 1.52 -3.52
CA THR A 62 -8.71 1.07 -2.12
C THR A 62 -10.06 1.41 -1.50
N ALA A 63 -10.79 2.37 -2.06
CA ALA A 63 -12.08 2.87 -1.56
C ALA A 63 -12.03 3.28 -0.08
N THR A 64 -10.88 3.79 0.37
CA THR A 64 -10.66 4.28 1.73
C THR A 64 -10.89 5.78 1.81
N ILE A 65 -11.18 6.31 3.00
CA ILE A 65 -11.47 7.74 3.16
C ILE A 65 -10.29 8.63 2.79
N GLU A 66 -10.49 9.55 1.84
CA GLU A 66 -9.46 10.54 1.48
C GLU A 66 -9.62 11.83 2.28
N SER A 67 -10.87 12.26 2.50
CA SER A 67 -11.20 13.41 3.34
C SER A 67 -12.61 13.31 3.94
N LEU A 68 -12.82 14.01 5.06
CA LEU A 68 -14.14 14.11 5.67
C LEU A 68 -15.09 14.99 4.84
N PRO A 69 -16.38 14.63 4.74
CA PRO A 69 -17.41 15.52 4.20
C PRO A 69 -17.48 16.83 4.99
N ARG A 70 -17.62 17.97 4.30
CA ARG A 70 -17.62 19.32 4.89
C ARG A 70 -18.85 19.63 5.77
N THR A 71 -19.81 18.73 5.88
CA THR A 71 -21.20 19.01 6.32
C THR A 71 -21.57 18.59 7.74
N THR A 72 -20.64 18.17 8.59
CA THR A 72 -21.01 17.85 10.00
C THR A 72 -21.22 19.12 10.82
N ALA A 73 -22.43 19.67 10.81
CA ALA A 73 -22.84 20.76 11.70
C ALA A 73 -22.66 20.40 13.19
N ALA A 74 -22.73 19.11 13.53
CA ALA A 74 -22.48 18.59 14.87
C ALA A 74 -21.00 18.32 15.19
N GLY A 75 -20.11 18.29 14.19
CA GLY A 75 -18.70 17.91 14.34
C GLY A 75 -18.47 16.43 14.66
N LEU A 76 -17.41 15.83 14.10
CA LEU A 76 -16.95 14.48 14.46
C LEU A 76 -15.99 14.58 15.66
N PHE A 77 -16.13 13.69 16.64
CA PHE A 77 -15.28 13.69 17.84
C PHE A 77 -14.68 12.33 18.13
N LEU A 78 -13.47 12.32 18.69
CA LEU A 78 -12.89 11.12 19.28
C LEU A 78 -13.70 10.70 20.53
N PRO A 79 -13.97 9.40 20.74
CA PRO A 79 -14.70 8.91 21.91
C PRO A 79 -14.08 9.38 23.23
N LYS A 80 -14.86 9.93 24.15
CA LYS A 80 -14.32 10.37 25.44
C LYS A 80 -13.85 9.16 26.26
N VAL A 81 -12.63 9.23 26.78
CA VAL A 81 -12.07 8.28 27.74
C VAL A 81 -11.70 9.05 29.01
N GLY A 82 -12.08 8.53 30.17
CA GLY A 82 -11.87 9.20 31.45
C GLY A 82 -12.95 10.24 31.81
N ALA A 83 -12.82 10.82 33.00
CA ALA A 83 -13.78 11.78 33.55
C ALA A 83 -13.40 13.24 33.27
N ASN A 84 -12.11 13.51 33.06
CA ASN A 84 -11.55 14.85 32.93
C ASN A 84 -12.09 15.61 31.71
N ALA A 85 -11.97 16.94 31.74
CA ALA A 85 -12.36 17.81 30.63
C ALA A 85 -11.43 17.63 29.42
N THR A 86 -10.12 17.49 29.66
CA THR A 86 -9.10 17.18 28.67
C THR A 86 -8.59 15.77 28.88
N MET A 87 -8.28 15.07 27.78
CA MET A 87 -7.70 13.73 27.85
C MET A 87 -6.19 13.83 28.01
N ASN A 88 -5.63 13.01 28.90
CA ASN A 88 -4.20 12.79 28.97
C ASN A 88 -3.72 11.94 27.77
N GLU A 89 -2.42 11.67 27.72
CA GLU A 89 -1.82 10.92 26.61
C GLU A 89 -2.39 9.51 26.45
N GLU A 90 -2.55 8.77 27.54
CA GLU A 90 -3.04 7.39 27.53
C GLU A 90 -4.53 7.34 27.14
N GLU A 91 -5.33 8.23 27.71
CA GLU A 91 -6.74 8.44 27.37
C GLU A 91 -6.89 8.78 25.88
N THR A 92 -6.00 9.63 25.34
CA THR A 92 -5.98 9.97 23.91
C THR A 92 -5.64 8.78 23.05
N ARG A 93 -4.66 7.96 23.44
CA ARG A 93 -4.31 6.73 22.71
C ARG A 93 -5.47 5.75 22.69
N GLU A 94 -6.13 5.56 23.82
CA GLU A 94 -7.30 4.67 23.91
C GLU A 94 -8.49 5.23 23.11
N SER A 95 -8.72 6.54 23.17
CA SER A 95 -9.73 7.23 22.38
C SER A 95 -9.52 7.02 20.88
N LEU A 96 -8.27 7.16 20.40
CA LEU A 96 -7.90 6.88 19.02
C LEU A 96 -8.11 5.40 18.65
N ARG A 97 -7.76 4.44 19.52
CA ARG A 97 -8.02 3.00 19.26
C ARG A 97 -9.51 2.72 19.08
N ARG A 98 -10.35 3.26 19.96
CA ARG A 98 -11.82 3.11 19.88
C ARG A 98 -12.35 3.71 18.59
N PHE A 99 -11.90 4.91 18.26
CA PHE A 99 -12.27 5.58 17.01
C PHE A 99 -11.89 4.74 15.78
N ILE A 100 -10.65 4.25 15.69
CA ILE A 100 -10.18 3.43 14.57
C ILE A 100 -10.98 2.14 14.43
N ARG A 101 -11.35 1.51 15.55
CA ARG A 101 -12.19 0.32 15.55
C ARG A 101 -13.58 0.60 14.98
N ASP A 102 -14.20 1.70 15.40
CA ASP A 102 -15.54 2.07 14.94
C ASP A 102 -15.51 2.52 13.46
N TRP A 103 -14.38 3.08 13.01
CA TRP A 103 -14.14 3.55 11.64
C TRP A 103 -13.38 2.55 10.75
N GLN A 104 -13.29 1.27 11.14
CA GLN A 104 -12.48 0.28 10.42
C GLN A 104 -12.87 0.12 8.94
N GLY A 105 -14.16 0.21 8.63
CA GLY A 105 -14.68 0.07 7.26
C GLY A 105 -14.17 1.17 6.34
N PRO A 106 -14.45 2.45 6.65
CA PRO A 106 -13.92 3.60 5.89
C PRO A 106 -12.39 3.69 5.85
N ILE A 107 -11.72 3.25 6.91
CA ILE A 107 -10.25 3.22 6.98
C ILE A 107 -9.70 2.12 6.06
N GLY A 108 -10.40 1.00 5.90
CA GLY A 108 -9.99 -0.14 5.08
C GLY A 108 -8.90 -1.00 5.71
N ALA A 109 -8.70 -0.91 7.03
CA ALA A 109 -7.71 -1.72 7.74
C ALA A 109 -8.24 -2.23 9.07
N ASP A 110 -7.80 -3.43 9.42
CA ASP A 110 -7.96 -3.99 10.75
C ASP A 110 -7.16 -3.15 11.77
N PRO A 111 -7.79 -2.65 12.85
CA PRO A 111 -7.10 -1.88 13.89
C PRO A 111 -5.89 -2.60 14.48
N ALA A 112 -5.91 -3.94 14.56
CA ALA A 112 -4.80 -4.73 15.10
C ALA A 112 -3.54 -4.66 14.22
N LYS A 113 -3.69 -4.25 12.95
CA LYS A 113 -2.61 -4.15 11.96
C LYS A 113 -2.14 -2.71 11.77
N LEU A 114 -2.68 -1.76 12.53
CA LEU A 114 -2.25 -0.37 12.49
C LEU A 114 -1.34 -0.08 13.68
N SER A 115 -0.14 0.41 13.40
CA SER A 115 0.82 0.83 14.42
C SER A 115 0.93 2.34 14.42
N LEU A 116 0.77 2.97 15.58
CA LEU A 116 1.03 4.40 15.74
C LEU A 116 2.54 4.64 15.56
N VAL A 117 2.89 5.40 14.52
CA VAL A 117 4.28 5.75 14.20
C VAL A 117 4.64 7.10 14.79
N GLU A 118 3.71 8.05 14.72
CA GLU A 118 3.99 9.42 15.11
C GLU A 118 2.75 10.08 15.69
N ARG A 119 2.96 10.92 16.70
CA ARG A 119 1.97 11.90 17.13
C ARG A 119 2.65 13.25 17.33
N VAL A 120 2.18 14.27 16.62
CA VAL A 120 2.79 15.60 16.60
C VAL A 120 1.77 16.65 16.99
N ASP A 121 2.18 17.55 17.88
CA ASP A 121 1.45 18.78 18.18
C ASP A 121 1.78 19.83 17.12
N GLN A 122 0.75 20.36 16.46
CA GLN A 122 0.89 21.35 15.41
C GLN A 122 0.92 22.76 16.01
N PRO A 123 1.55 23.73 15.33
CA PRO A 123 1.59 25.13 15.78
C PRO A 123 0.22 25.77 15.98
N ASP A 124 -0.81 25.29 15.28
CA ASP A 124 -2.19 25.77 15.38
C ASP A 124 -2.99 25.13 16.53
N GLY A 125 -2.31 24.38 17.41
CA GLY A 125 -2.92 23.69 18.55
C GLY A 125 -3.60 22.37 18.20
N SER A 126 -3.72 22.01 16.92
CA SER A 126 -4.19 20.68 16.53
C SER A 126 -3.12 19.60 16.78
N LYS A 127 -3.54 18.34 16.79
CA LYS A 127 -2.69 17.17 16.92
C LYS A 127 -2.87 16.29 15.69
N VAL A 128 -1.78 15.69 15.23
CA VAL A 128 -1.78 14.72 14.13
C VAL A 128 -1.30 13.39 14.66
N ALA A 129 -2.06 12.33 14.44
CA ALA A 129 -1.67 10.95 14.72
C ALA A 129 -1.50 10.19 13.40
N ARG A 130 -0.32 9.62 13.18
CA ARG A 130 0.02 8.84 11.98
C ARG A 130 0.21 7.38 12.31
N TYR A 131 -0.43 6.54 11.53
CA TYR A 131 -0.39 5.09 11.64
C TYR A 131 0.13 4.48 10.34
N GLU A 132 0.85 3.37 10.49
CA GLU A 132 1.27 2.53 9.38
C GLU A 132 0.70 1.12 9.51
N GLN A 133 0.32 0.55 8.37
CA GLN A 133 -0.19 -0.80 8.28
C GLN A 133 0.97 -1.80 8.32
N ARG A 134 0.94 -2.69 9.31
CA ARG A 134 1.93 -3.75 9.55
C ARG A 134 1.36 -5.14 9.30
N ALA A 135 0.59 -5.27 8.22
CA ALA A 135 0.04 -6.55 7.77
C ALA A 135 1.04 -7.36 6.92
N PHE A 136 2.09 -6.71 6.41
CA PHE A 136 3.01 -7.29 5.44
C PHE A 136 4.30 -7.76 6.10
N ARG A 137 4.88 -8.84 5.56
CA ARG A 137 6.17 -9.39 6.03
C ARG A 137 7.32 -8.41 5.78
N TYR A 138 7.28 -7.71 4.66
CA TYR A 138 8.28 -6.72 4.27
C TYR A 138 7.70 -5.31 4.39
N PRO A 139 8.52 -4.30 4.73
CA PRO A 139 8.06 -2.91 4.81
C PRO A 139 7.35 -2.46 3.53
N ILE A 140 6.28 -1.68 3.68
CA ILE A 140 5.53 -1.16 2.54
C ILE A 140 6.27 0.04 1.95
N ARG A 141 6.32 0.10 0.62
CA ARG A 141 6.78 1.25 -0.17
C ARG A 141 5.75 1.57 -1.25
N GLY A 142 5.78 2.81 -1.75
CA GLY A 142 4.63 3.43 -2.43
C GLY A 142 3.65 3.98 -1.40
N ASN A 143 3.00 5.10 -1.67
CA ASN A 143 2.29 5.95 -0.69
C ASN A 143 1.02 5.34 -0.04
N TYR A 144 0.99 4.03 0.16
CA TYR A 144 -0.10 3.22 0.70
C TYR A 144 0.23 2.69 2.10
N GLY A 145 -0.79 2.13 2.77
CA GLY A 145 -0.66 1.57 4.11
C GLY A 145 -0.56 2.62 5.20
N LYS A 146 -1.05 3.85 4.96
CA LYS A 146 -0.98 4.95 5.91
C LYS A 146 -2.37 5.41 6.36
N LEU A 147 -2.47 5.82 7.60
CA LEU A 147 -3.64 6.49 8.16
C LEU A 147 -3.18 7.73 8.92
N GLU A 148 -3.79 8.87 8.64
CA GLU A 148 -3.59 10.12 9.35
C GLU A 148 -4.91 10.60 9.93
N ILE A 149 -4.89 10.96 11.22
CA ILE A 149 -6.03 11.56 11.92
C ILE A 149 -5.56 12.89 12.52
N ARG A 150 -6.23 13.97 12.13
CA ARG A 150 -6.00 15.30 12.68
C ARG A 150 -7.15 15.71 13.59
N PHE A 151 -6.84 16.13 14.81
CA PHE A 151 -7.85 16.46 15.82
C PHE A 151 -7.43 17.59 16.76
N THR A 152 -8.38 18.25 17.42
CA THR A 152 -8.13 19.29 18.42
C THR A 152 -8.00 18.71 19.82
N PRO A 153 -7.44 19.46 20.80
CA PRO A 153 -7.39 19.03 22.21
C PRO A 153 -8.78 18.71 22.80
N GLU A 154 -9.83 19.33 22.29
CA GLU A 154 -11.24 19.10 22.66
C GLU A 154 -11.85 17.86 21.97
N ARG A 155 -11.01 17.01 21.34
CA ARG A 155 -11.37 15.76 20.65
C ARG A 155 -12.02 15.94 19.28
N ARG A 156 -12.19 17.16 18.80
CA ARG A 156 -12.83 17.38 17.50
C ARG A 156 -11.91 16.89 16.39
N ILE A 157 -12.40 15.99 15.55
CA ILE A 157 -11.68 15.54 14.36
C ILE A 157 -11.83 16.60 13.28
N LEU A 158 -10.68 17.04 12.77
CA LEU A 158 -10.57 18.04 11.70
C LEU A 158 -10.46 17.36 10.34
N ASN A 159 -9.70 16.26 10.26
CA ASN A 159 -9.56 15.48 9.03
C ASN A 159 -9.18 14.02 9.35
N ILE A 160 -9.53 13.12 8.45
CA ILE A 160 -9.01 11.77 8.37
C ILE A 160 -8.68 11.45 6.92
N THR A 161 -7.50 10.87 6.71
CA THR A 161 -7.06 10.39 5.40
C THR A 161 -6.44 9.02 5.58
N SER A 162 -6.89 8.06 4.78
CA SER A 162 -6.37 6.70 4.74
C SER A 162 -5.93 6.37 3.32
N SER A 163 -4.80 5.69 3.20
CA SER A 163 -4.36 4.96 2.01
C SER A 163 -4.12 3.49 2.35
N CYS A 164 -4.77 3.00 3.41
CA CYS A 164 -4.62 1.62 3.85
C CYS A 164 -5.10 0.64 2.78
N ILE A 165 -4.51 -0.55 2.81
CA ILE A 165 -4.77 -1.59 1.84
C ILE A 165 -5.85 -2.52 2.40
N PRO A 166 -7.04 -2.59 1.78
CA PRO A 166 -8.08 -3.54 2.17
C PRO A 166 -7.62 -4.98 1.88
N ASP A 167 -8.16 -5.95 2.62
CA ASP A 167 -7.84 -7.37 2.46
C ASP A 167 -6.32 -7.69 2.52
N ALA A 168 -5.55 -6.90 3.27
CA ALA A 168 -4.09 -7.01 3.30
C ALA A 168 -3.58 -8.41 3.66
N ASP A 169 -4.30 -9.20 4.46
CA ASP A 169 -3.90 -10.59 4.77
C ASP A 169 -3.95 -11.50 3.55
N LYS A 170 -4.96 -11.33 2.69
CA LYS A 170 -5.08 -12.12 1.45
C LYS A 170 -3.92 -11.79 0.53
N ILE A 171 -3.61 -10.50 0.39
CA ILE A 171 -2.49 -10.02 -0.42
C ILE A 171 -1.16 -10.51 0.16
N GLN A 172 -0.94 -10.37 1.47
CA GLN A 172 0.26 -10.86 2.14
C GLN A 172 0.40 -12.38 2.01
N THR A 173 -0.69 -13.14 2.09
CA THR A 173 -0.68 -14.59 1.89
C THR A 173 -0.26 -14.94 0.46
N ALA A 174 -0.79 -14.23 -0.53
CA ALA A 174 -0.40 -14.40 -1.92
C ALA A 174 1.08 -14.03 -2.16
N LEU A 175 1.56 -12.94 -1.57
CA LEU A 175 2.96 -12.52 -1.63
C LEU A 175 3.89 -13.53 -0.94
N ALA A 176 3.47 -14.11 0.18
CA ALA A 176 4.26 -15.09 0.93
C ALA A 176 4.43 -16.43 0.19
N ALA A 177 3.52 -16.76 -0.73
CA ALA A 177 3.62 -17.95 -1.58
C ALA A 177 4.62 -17.78 -2.74
N LEU A 178 5.14 -16.57 -2.97
CA LEU A 178 6.11 -16.31 -4.03
C LEU A 178 7.49 -16.84 -3.68
N THR A 179 8.17 -17.39 -4.67
CA THR A 179 9.58 -17.76 -4.56
C THR A 179 10.46 -16.59 -4.97
N ILE A 180 11.21 -16.02 -4.03
CA ILE A 180 12.23 -15.01 -4.31
C ILE A 180 13.37 -15.66 -5.07
N LYS A 181 13.69 -15.14 -6.26
CA LYS A 181 14.74 -15.67 -7.14
C LYS A 181 16.00 -14.83 -7.11
N LEU A 182 15.85 -13.51 -7.02
CA LEU A 182 16.96 -12.57 -7.04
C LEU A 182 17.50 -12.34 -5.62
N LYS A 183 18.78 -12.63 -5.41
CA LYS A 183 19.48 -12.32 -4.16
C LYS A 183 20.05 -10.90 -4.20
N ALA A 184 20.29 -10.30 -3.03
CA ALA A 184 20.87 -8.96 -2.91
C ALA A 184 22.18 -8.80 -3.70
N GLU A 185 23.08 -9.78 -3.60
CA GLU A 185 24.39 -9.78 -4.27
C GLU A 185 24.31 -9.73 -5.80
N ASP A 186 23.21 -10.21 -6.38
CA ASP A 186 23.00 -10.28 -7.82
C ASP A 186 22.30 -9.03 -8.38
N VAL A 187 21.69 -8.19 -7.53
CA VAL A 187 20.91 -7.02 -7.97
C VAL A 187 21.79 -5.98 -8.68
N GLY A 188 22.94 -5.65 -8.08
CA GLY A 188 23.88 -4.67 -8.63
C GLY A 188 24.37 -5.05 -10.03
N PRO A 189 24.97 -6.25 -10.20
CA PRO A 189 25.37 -6.77 -11.51
C PRO A 189 24.24 -6.74 -12.56
N GLN A 190 23.01 -7.05 -12.17
CA GLN A 190 21.86 -7.03 -13.07
C GLN A 190 21.48 -5.61 -13.52
N LEU A 191 21.55 -4.63 -12.61
CA LEU A 191 21.18 -3.23 -12.91
C LEU A 191 22.17 -2.52 -13.84
N VAL A 192 23.47 -2.80 -13.76
CA VAL A 192 24.49 -2.14 -14.61
C VAL A 192 24.27 -2.40 -16.10
N THR A 193 23.63 -3.53 -16.45
CA THR A 193 23.37 -3.90 -17.85
C THR A 193 22.05 -3.33 -18.40
N ARG A 194 21.29 -2.60 -17.59
CA ARG A 194 19.90 -2.22 -17.91
C ARG A 194 19.68 -0.73 -18.01
N GLU A 195 18.71 -0.36 -18.83
CA GLU A 195 18.12 0.97 -18.83
C GLU A 195 17.01 1.02 -17.79
N ILE A 196 17.10 2.00 -16.90
CA ILE A 196 16.17 2.24 -15.81
C ILE A 196 15.23 3.37 -16.23
N PRO A 197 13.94 3.09 -16.44
CA PRO A 197 12.97 4.14 -16.73
C PRO A 197 12.72 4.99 -15.48
N TYR A 198 12.60 6.31 -15.65
CA TYR A 198 12.21 7.24 -14.60
C TYR A 198 11.38 8.39 -15.17
N SER A 199 10.59 9.01 -14.31
CA SER A 199 9.77 10.17 -14.66
C SER A 199 10.60 11.45 -14.56
N GLY A 200 10.80 12.13 -15.68
CA GLY A 200 11.39 13.46 -15.74
C GLY A 200 10.37 14.56 -15.38
N THR A 201 10.82 15.82 -15.43
CA THR A 201 9.94 16.98 -15.28
C THR A 201 8.88 17.01 -16.38
N GLY A 202 7.61 17.20 -16.04
CA GLY A 202 6.53 17.37 -17.01
C GLY A 202 6.02 16.07 -17.67
N ALA A 203 5.98 14.96 -16.91
CA ALA A 203 5.44 13.66 -17.35
C ALA A 203 6.19 12.99 -18.53
N THR A 204 7.43 13.40 -18.80
CA THR A 204 8.27 12.76 -19.81
C THR A 204 8.93 11.52 -19.23
N SER A 205 8.80 10.37 -19.90
CA SER A 205 9.54 9.15 -19.54
C SER A 205 10.97 9.26 -20.08
N LEU A 206 11.96 9.10 -19.20
CA LEU A 206 13.38 9.15 -19.51
C LEU A 206 14.05 7.84 -19.07
N THR A 207 15.25 7.56 -19.58
CA THR A 207 16.03 6.39 -19.19
C THR A 207 17.37 6.78 -18.60
N PHE A 208 17.83 6.01 -17.62
CA PHE A 208 19.14 6.12 -17.00
C PHE A 208 19.84 4.77 -17.06
N ARG A 209 21.10 4.74 -17.50
CA ARG A 209 21.91 3.51 -17.49
C ARG A 209 23.02 3.66 -16.45
N PRO A 210 23.02 2.84 -15.37
CA PRO A 210 24.13 2.85 -14.43
C PRO A 210 25.45 2.50 -15.12
N THR A 211 26.52 3.15 -14.69
CA THR A 211 27.90 2.94 -15.14
C THR A 211 28.73 2.37 -14.01
N ALA A 212 29.97 1.98 -14.29
CA ALA A 212 30.91 1.50 -13.27
C ALA A 212 31.22 2.52 -12.16
N ASN A 213 30.97 3.81 -12.40
CA ASN A 213 31.18 4.87 -11.41
C ASN A 213 29.98 5.04 -10.46
N ASN A 214 28.83 4.45 -10.77
CA ASN A 214 27.65 4.53 -9.92
C ASN A 214 27.74 3.44 -8.84
N LYS A 215 27.68 3.84 -7.57
CA LYS A 215 27.55 2.92 -6.43
C LYS A 215 26.11 2.43 -6.36
N LEU A 216 25.94 1.11 -6.37
CA LEU A 216 24.66 0.41 -6.26
C LEU A 216 24.63 -0.33 -4.92
N GLU A 217 23.73 0.05 -4.02
CA GLU A 217 23.64 -0.58 -2.68
C GLU A 217 22.23 -1.12 -2.43
N PRO A 218 22.03 -2.45 -2.52
CA PRO A 218 20.80 -3.09 -2.08
C PRO A 218 20.65 -2.97 -0.55
N HIS A 219 19.49 -2.51 -0.08
CA HIS A 219 19.20 -2.31 1.34
C HIS A 219 18.41 -3.49 1.92
N GLU A 220 17.15 -3.61 1.53
CA GLU A 220 16.22 -4.60 2.06
C GLU A 220 15.16 -5.00 1.02
N LEU A 221 14.47 -6.11 1.30
CA LEU A 221 13.25 -6.47 0.59
C LEU A 221 12.08 -5.66 1.11
N VAL A 222 11.27 -5.15 0.20
CA VAL A 222 10.08 -4.33 0.46
C VAL A 222 8.86 -4.87 -0.30
N THR A 223 7.68 -4.57 0.22
CA THR A 223 6.44 -4.66 -0.55
C THR A 223 6.26 -3.36 -1.32
N TYR A 224 6.61 -3.34 -2.60
CA TYR A 224 6.47 -2.15 -3.43
C TYR A 224 5.09 -2.12 -4.10
N ILE A 225 4.38 -1.02 -3.93
CA ILE A 225 3.01 -0.83 -4.42
C ILE A 225 3.00 0.31 -5.45
N THR A 226 2.49 0.02 -6.63
CA THR A 226 2.39 0.97 -7.73
C THR A 226 1.13 0.69 -8.55
N THR A 227 0.70 1.65 -9.35
CA THR A 227 -0.37 1.45 -10.33
C THR A 227 0.09 0.67 -11.57
N ALA A 228 1.39 0.46 -11.75
CA ALA A 228 1.98 -0.28 -12.89
C ALA A 228 1.45 0.17 -14.27
N GLY A 229 1.14 1.46 -14.42
CA GLY A 229 0.56 2.02 -15.66
C GLY A 229 -0.93 1.73 -15.86
N GLN A 230 -1.60 1.07 -14.92
CA GLN A 230 -3.05 0.85 -14.90
C GLN A 230 -3.73 1.87 -14.01
N THR A 231 -4.78 2.52 -14.50
CA THR A 231 -5.50 3.54 -13.70
C THR A 231 -6.45 2.95 -12.66
N ASN A 232 -6.79 1.66 -12.78
CA ASN A 232 -7.84 0.98 -12.02
C ASN A 232 -7.36 -0.19 -11.17
N ALA A 233 -6.04 -0.35 -10.97
CA ALA A 233 -5.50 -1.41 -10.13
C ALA A 233 -4.20 -1.00 -9.46
N LEU A 234 -3.95 -1.59 -8.28
CA LEU A 234 -2.66 -1.56 -7.62
C LEU A 234 -1.96 -2.90 -7.84
N ALA A 235 -0.71 -2.84 -8.28
CA ALA A 235 0.19 -3.96 -8.39
C ALA A 235 1.13 -4.01 -7.18
N PHE A 236 1.27 -5.20 -6.60
CA PHE A 236 2.10 -5.49 -5.45
C PHE A 236 3.26 -6.37 -5.88
N TYR A 237 4.46 -5.88 -5.62
CA TYR A 237 5.72 -6.57 -5.91
C TYR A 237 6.48 -6.82 -4.61
N VAL A 238 7.20 -7.94 -4.55
CA VAL A 238 8.29 -8.10 -3.57
C VAL A 238 9.55 -7.61 -4.28
N ALA A 239 10.14 -6.50 -3.83
CA ALA A 239 11.23 -5.85 -4.53
C ALA A 239 12.42 -5.57 -3.60
N TRP A 240 13.63 -5.57 -4.15
CA TRP A 240 14.81 -4.98 -3.53
C TRP A 240 14.76 -3.46 -3.65
N GLU A 241 14.90 -2.76 -2.53
CA GLU A 241 15.14 -1.32 -2.50
C GLU A 241 16.66 -1.08 -2.63
N VAL A 242 17.06 -0.35 -3.67
CA VAL A 242 18.48 -0.15 -4.01
C VAL A 242 18.76 1.34 -4.18
N SER A 243 19.76 1.86 -3.48
CA SER A 243 20.25 3.23 -3.73
C SER A 243 21.24 3.24 -4.89
N ILE A 244 21.16 4.30 -5.72
CA ILE A 244 22.09 4.52 -6.83
C ILE A 244 22.74 5.89 -6.70
N SER A 245 24.06 5.95 -6.57
CA SER A 245 24.77 7.24 -6.50
C SER A 245 24.81 7.92 -7.88
N GLY A 246 24.58 9.23 -7.94
CA GLY A 246 24.72 10.02 -9.17
C GLY A 246 23.64 9.76 -10.23
N ALA A 247 22.59 9.02 -9.88
CA ALA A 247 21.38 8.90 -10.69
C ALA A 247 20.45 10.12 -10.48
N PRO A 248 19.54 10.43 -11.41
CA PRO A 248 18.54 11.48 -11.26
C PRO A 248 17.42 11.15 -10.25
N PHE A 249 17.46 9.95 -9.67
CA PHE A 249 16.58 9.44 -8.62
C PHE A 249 17.45 8.82 -7.51
N GLN A 250 16.91 8.70 -6.31
CA GLN A 250 17.65 8.19 -5.14
C GLN A 250 17.55 6.67 -5.01
N LEU A 251 16.38 6.12 -5.34
CA LEU A 251 16.06 4.70 -5.15
C LEU A 251 15.54 4.07 -6.45
N VAL A 252 15.90 2.82 -6.67
CA VAL A 252 15.26 1.92 -7.64
C VAL A 252 14.69 0.71 -6.91
N TYR A 253 13.54 0.24 -7.38
CA TYR A 253 12.89 -0.97 -6.89
C TYR A 253 13.01 -2.07 -7.94
N VAL A 254 13.70 -3.15 -7.59
CA VAL A 254 13.94 -4.29 -8.48
C VAL A 254 13.15 -5.48 -7.97
N ASP A 255 12.20 -5.96 -8.76
CA ASP A 255 11.37 -7.11 -8.43
C ASP A 255 12.23 -8.34 -8.11
N ALA A 256 12.09 -8.87 -6.90
CA ALA A 256 12.88 -9.99 -6.43
C ALA A 256 12.45 -11.34 -7.04
N VAL A 257 11.31 -11.38 -7.75
CA VAL A 257 10.77 -12.58 -8.41
C VAL A 257 11.16 -12.63 -9.89
N THR A 258 11.08 -11.51 -10.61
CA THR A 258 11.38 -11.44 -12.06
C THR A 258 12.74 -10.82 -12.36
N GLY A 259 13.26 -10.02 -11.43
CA GLY A 259 14.42 -9.17 -11.61
C GLY A 259 14.14 -7.88 -12.37
N GLU A 260 12.90 -7.59 -12.79
CA GLU A 260 12.55 -6.37 -13.53
C GLU A 260 12.56 -5.12 -12.65
N VAL A 261 12.82 -3.95 -13.24
CA VAL A 261 12.69 -2.68 -12.53
C VAL A 261 11.22 -2.29 -12.51
N VAL A 262 10.66 -2.13 -11.32
CA VAL A 262 9.23 -1.86 -11.11
C VAL A 262 8.94 -0.43 -10.67
N GLY A 263 9.98 0.34 -10.33
CA GLY A 263 9.83 1.76 -10.02
C GLY A 263 11.13 2.45 -9.63
N THR A 264 11.06 3.78 -9.59
CA THR A 264 12.13 4.68 -9.13
C THR A 264 11.54 5.76 -8.22
N ARG A 265 12.36 6.30 -7.32
CA ARG A 265 11.99 7.40 -6.41
C ARG A 265 13.13 8.38 -6.21
#